data_AF-A0A8T3Z8Y1-F1
#
_entry.id   AF-A0A8T3Z8Y1-F1
#
_cell.length_a   1.000
_cell.length_b   1.000
_cell.length_c   1.000
_cell.angle_alpha   90.00
_cell.angle_beta   90.00
_cell.angle_gamma   90.00
#
_symmetry.space_group_name_H-M   'P 1'
#
loop_
_entity.id
_entity.type
_entity.pdbx_description
1 polymer ?
#
loop_
_entity_poly.entity_id
_entity_poly.type
_entity_poly.pdbx_seq_one_letter_code
_entity_poly.pdbx_strand_id
1 'polypeptide(L)'
;MVSLMKRSVAELIGTFILVFFGTGAAIITLMISSGQAPPNSFNIGIGALGGLGDWLAIGLAFGLAISACIYAFGKISGCHINP
;
A
#
# COMPACT_ATOMS: atom_id res chain seq x y z
N MET A 1 -8.32 4.31 -28.98
CA MET A 1 -8.88 3.95 -27.65
C MET A 1 -8.25 2.63 -27.22
N VAL A 2 -7.88 2.46 -25.96
CA VAL A 2 -7.20 1.23 -25.48
C VAL A 2 -8.22 0.08 -25.39
N SER A 3 -7.86 -1.12 -25.88
CA SER A 3 -8.71 -2.31 -25.84
C SER A 3 -9.03 -2.76 -24.41
N LEU A 4 -10.19 -3.39 -24.19
CA LEU A 4 -10.57 -3.93 -22.88
C LEU A 4 -9.48 -4.80 -22.24
N MET A 5 -8.91 -5.74 -22.98
CA MET A 5 -7.85 -6.64 -22.47
C MET A 5 -6.67 -5.87 -21.87
N LYS A 6 -6.15 -4.86 -22.59
CA LYS A 6 -5.05 -4.01 -22.10
C LYS A 6 -5.43 -3.20 -20.85
N ARG A 7 -6.68 -2.74 -20.76
CA ARG A 7 -7.18 -2.03 -19.57
C ARG A 7 -7.27 -2.96 -18.37
N SER A 8 -7.80 -4.17 -18.56
CA SER A 8 -7.89 -5.19 -17.51
C SER A 8 -6.50 -5.60 -16.98
N VAL A 9 -5.51 -5.74 -17.86
CA VAL A 9 -4.13 -6.03 -17.43
C VAL A 9 -3.52 -4.85 -16.67
N ALA A 10 -3.78 -3.61 -17.09
CA ALA A 10 -3.32 -2.42 -16.37
C ALA A 10 -3.95 -2.31 -14.96
N GLU A 11 -5.25 -2.59 -14.83
CA GLU A 11 -5.93 -2.65 -13.53
C GLU A 11 -5.37 -3.78 -12.65
N LEU A 12 -5.12 -4.96 -13.22
CA LEU A 12 -4.52 -6.09 -12.49
C LEU A 12 -3.13 -5.72 -11.93
N ILE A 13 -2.28 -5.12 -12.76
CA ILE A 13 -0.94 -4.69 -12.34
C ILE A 13 -1.03 -3.56 -11.31
N GLY A 14 -1.92 -2.60 -11.50
CA GLY A 14 -2.11 -1.49 -10.56
C GLY A 14 -2.58 -1.98 -9.18
N THR A 15 -3.56 -2.87 -9.13
CA THR A 15 -4.02 -3.49 -7.87
C THR A 15 -2.95 -4.36 -7.23
N PHE A 16 -2.15 -5.08 -8.03
CA PHE A 16 -0.99 -5.82 -7.51
C PHE A 16 0.01 -4.89 -6.83
N ILE A 17 0.39 -3.77 -7.46
CA ILE A 17 1.32 -2.80 -6.89
C ILE A 17 0.74 -2.18 -5.61
N LEU A 18 -0.54 -1.79 -5.63
CA LEU A 18 -1.26 -1.25 -4.46
C LEU A 18 -1.12 -2.17 -3.25
N VAL A 19 -1.48 -3.45 -3.42
CA VAL A 19 -1.45 -4.42 -2.32
C VAL A 19 0.00 -4.73 -1.94
N PHE A 20 0.85 -5.05 -2.91
CA PHE A 20 2.23 -5.47 -2.66
C PHE A 20 3.02 -4.44 -1.84
N PHE A 21 2.98 -3.17 -2.22
CA PHE A 21 3.71 -2.12 -1.51
C PHE A 21 3.00 -1.65 -0.25
N GLY A 22 1.68 -1.44 -0.32
CA GLY A 22 0.91 -0.91 0.79
C GLY A 22 0.81 -1.89 1.96
N THR A 23 0.27 -3.09 1.72
CA THR A 23 0.16 -4.11 2.78
C THR A 23 1.53 -4.67 3.15
N GLY A 24 2.46 -4.73 2.19
CA GLY A 24 3.85 -5.08 2.43
C GLY A 24 4.51 -4.17 3.47
N ALA A 25 4.29 -2.86 3.41
CA ALA A 25 4.80 -1.92 4.42
C ALA A 25 4.26 -2.25 5.83
N ALA A 26 2.96 -2.51 5.95
CA ALA A 26 2.36 -2.87 7.25
C ALA A 26 2.90 -4.21 7.79
N ILE A 27 3.08 -5.21 6.93
CA ILE A 27 3.68 -6.51 7.29
C ILE A 27 5.12 -6.30 7.78
N ILE A 28 5.93 -5.53 7.06
CA ILE A 28 7.32 -5.26 7.45
C ILE A 28 7.36 -4.52 8.79
N THR A 29 6.50 -3.52 9.02
CA THR A 29 6.41 -2.83 10.32
C THR A 29 6.16 -3.80 11.47
N LEU A 30 5.26 -4.76 11.29
CA LEU A 30 5.00 -5.80 12.31
C LEU A 30 6.16 -6.78 12.47
N MET A 31 6.85 -7.13 11.38
CA MET A 31 8.02 -8.01 11.45
C MET A 31 9.18 -7.37 12.21
N ILE A 32 9.47 -6.09 11.95
CA ILE A 32 10.57 -5.37 12.61
C ILE A 32 10.24 -4.98 14.06
N SER A 33 8.96 -4.83 14.41
CA SER A 33 8.52 -4.59 15.79
C SER A 33 8.24 -5.86 16.59
N SER A 34 8.48 -7.04 16.00
CA SER A 34 8.27 -8.32 16.67
C SER A 34 9.11 -8.43 17.95
N GLY A 35 8.47 -8.89 19.03
CA GLY A 35 9.08 -8.99 20.36
C GLY A 35 9.10 -7.70 21.19
N GLN A 36 8.64 -6.57 20.64
CA GLN A 36 8.43 -5.36 21.44
C GLN A 36 7.21 -5.52 22.36
N ALA A 37 7.31 -4.97 23.57
CA ALA A 37 6.19 -4.91 24.50
C ALA A 37 5.36 -3.64 24.22
N PRO A 38 4.17 -3.76 23.61
CA PRO A 38 3.34 -2.60 23.37
C PRO A 38 2.87 -1.97 24.69
N PRO A 39 2.72 -0.64 24.76
CA PRO A 39 2.39 0.07 26.00
C PRO A 39 0.97 -0.19 26.51
N ASN A 40 0.09 -0.74 25.68
CA ASN A 40 -1.29 -1.09 26.02
C ASN A 40 -1.86 -2.04 24.95
N SER A 41 -3.05 -2.59 25.21
CA SER A 41 -3.72 -3.54 24.30
C SER A 41 -4.22 -2.94 22.98
N PHE A 42 -4.20 -1.61 22.82
CA PHE A 42 -4.58 -0.95 21.57
C PHE A 42 -3.42 -0.94 20.55
N ASN A 43 -2.18 -0.90 21.03
CA ASN A 43 -1.01 -0.98 20.15
C ASN A 43 -0.69 -2.45 19.83
N ILE A 44 -0.90 -2.83 18.58
CA ILE A 44 -0.70 -4.21 18.09
C ILE A 44 0.70 -4.46 17.50
N GLY A 45 1.63 -3.51 17.64
CA GLY A 45 2.98 -3.55 17.08
C GLY A 45 3.26 -2.44 16.07
N ILE A 46 2.24 -1.94 15.35
CA ILE A 46 2.37 -0.74 14.51
C ILE A 46 2.32 0.50 15.41
N GLY A 47 3.40 1.25 15.42
CA GLY A 47 3.62 2.37 16.34
C GLY A 47 4.31 1.96 17.64
N ALA A 48 4.71 0.69 17.79
CA ALA A 48 5.49 0.26 18.95
C ALA A 48 6.92 0.84 18.92
N LEU A 49 7.49 1.04 17.72
CA LEU A 49 8.83 1.62 17.55
C LEU A 49 8.76 3.09 17.12
N GLY A 50 7.92 3.42 16.13
CA GLY A 50 7.84 4.76 15.55
C GLY A 50 6.62 5.59 15.96
N GLY A 51 5.78 5.11 16.88
CA GLY A 51 4.54 5.79 17.27
C GLY A 51 3.63 6.09 16.07
N LEU A 52 3.15 7.33 15.96
CA LEU A 52 2.35 7.76 14.80
C LEU A 52 3.15 7.77 13.49
N GLY A 53 4.49 7.82 13.57
CA GLY A 53 5.38 7.76 12.41
C GLY A 53 5.23 6.47 11.60
N ASP A 54 5.00 5.33 12.27
CA ASP A 54 4.78 4.04 11.59
C ASP A 54 3.51 4.07 10.73
N TRP A 55 2.44 4.68 11.25
CA TRP A 55 1.18 4.84 10.52
C TRP A 55 1.32 5.79 9.33
N LEU A 56 2.01 6.92 9.53
CA LEU A 56 2.30 7.86 8.44
C LEU A 56 3.15 7.19 7.36
N ALA A 57 4.16 6.41 7.73
CA ALA A 57 5.02 5.69 6.79
C ALA A 57 4.23 4.66 5.96
N ILE A 58 3.34 3.88 6.59
CA ILE A 58 2.45 2.95 5.88
C ILE A 58 1.53 3.73 4.93
N GLY A 59 0.90 4.81 5.40
CA GLY A 59 0.04 5.65 4.58
C GLY A 59 0.76 6.24 3.37
N LEU A 60 2.02 6.67 3.53
CA LEU A 60 2.86 7.15 2.43
C LEU A 60 3.26 6.03 1.47
N ALA A 61 3.53 4.81 1.97
CA ALA A 61 3.81 3.66 1.11
C ALA A 61 2.62 3.37 0.18
N PHE A 62 1.39 3.39 0.70
CA PHE A 62 0.18 3.32 -0.12
C PHE A 62 0.06 4.51 -1.06
N GLY A 63 0.11 5.74 -0.54
CA GLY A 63 -0.14 6.96 -1.30
C GLY A 63 0.83 7.17 -2.46
N LEU A 64 2.12 6.91 -2.25
CA LEU A 64 3.13 7.02 -3.30
C LEU A 64 3.01 5.90 -4.34
N ALA A 65 2.70 4.66 -3.93
CA ALA A 65 2.45 3.56 -4.85
C ALA A 65 1.22 3.85 -5.74
N ILE A 66 0.11 4.30 -5.14
CA ILE A 66 -1.09 4.73 -5.86
C ILE A 66 -0.78 5.86 -6.83
N SER A 67 -0.07 6.90 -6.37
CA SER A 67 0.31 8.04 -7.21
C SER A 67 1.13 7.59 -8.42
N ALA A 68 2.12 6.71 -8.21
CA ALA A 68 2.91 6.14 -9.30
C ALA A 68 2.03 5.35 -10.29
N CYS A 69 1.09 4.54 -9.80
CA CYS A 69 0.13 3.82 -10.64
C CYS A 69 -0.77 4.77 -11.45
N ILE A 70 -1.26 5.86 -10.87
CA ILE A 70 -2.10 6.85 -11.58
C ILE A 70 -1.31 7.47 -12.73
N TYR A 71 -0.06 7.89 -12.49
CA TYR A 71 0.78 8.46 -13.54
C TYR A 71 1.16 7.46 -14.63
N ALA A 72 1.36 6.18 -14.27
CA ALA A 72 1.75 5.13 -15.23
C ALA A 72 0.55 4.57 -16.03
N PHE A 73 -0.56 4.29 -15.36
CA PHE A 73 -1.69 3.51 -15.91
C PHE A 73 -2.97 4.33 -16.09
N GLY A 74 -3.06 5.56 -15.57
CA GLY A 74 -4.28 6.38 -15.63
C GLY A 74 -4.77 6.64 -17.05
N LYS A 75 -3.85 6.89 -17.99
CA LYS A 75 -4.19 7.07 -19.42
C LYS A 75 -4.52 5.75 -20.16
N ILE A 76 -4.27 4.60 -19.52
CA ILE A 76 -4.50 3.28 -20.09
C ILE A 76 -5.88 2.77 -19.67
N SER A 77 -6.12 2.62 -18.37
CA SER A 77 -7.34 2.01 -17.82
C SER A 77 -8.25 2.96 -17.03
N GLY A 78 -7.77 4.15 -16.69
CA GLY A 78 -8.38 5.02 -15.66
C GLY A 78 -7.75 4.83 -14.27
N CYS A 79 -6.95 3.76 -14.08
CA CYS A 79 -6.29 3.42 -12.82
C CYS A 79 -7.26 3.39 -11.63
N HIS A 80 -8.35 2.61 -11.74
CA HIS A 80 -9.31 2.47 -10.65
C HIS A 80 -8.69 1.74 -9.46
N ILE A 81 -8.00 0.63 -9.75
CA ILE A 81 -7.25 -0.25 -8.81
C ILE A 81 -8.03 -0.62 -7.54
N ASN A 82 -9.36 -0.55 -7.65
CA ASN A 82 -10.35 -0.70 -6.59
C ASN A 82 -11.70 -1.00 -7.28
N PRO A 83 -12.44 -2.05 -6.89
CA PRO A 83 -13.80 -2.32 -7.40
C PRO A 83 -14.77 -1.15 -7.18
#